data_AF-A0A1G7K6P6-F1
#
_entry.id   AF-A0A1G7K6P6-F1
#
_cell.length_a   1.000
_cell.length_b   1.000
_cell.length_c   1.000
_cell.angle_alpha   90.00
_cell.angle_beta   90.00
_cell.angle_gamma   90.00
#
_symmetry.space_group_name_H-M   'P 1'
#
loop_
_entity.id
_entity.type
_entity.pdbx_description
1 polymer ?
#
loop_
_entity_poly.entity_id
_entity_poly.type
_entity_poly.pdbx_seq_one_letter_code
_entity_poly.pdbx_strand_id
1 'polypeptide(L)'
;MTELQARVAEFGGLSIKERLLSRFIRARNIVGKGWRGILADSDPFFNTKLGGDFLTSVAQAVSDSSRGNVDRIERVTVALEKVAGITPVSVV
;
A
#
# COMPACT_ATOMS: atom_id res chain seq x y z
N MET A 1 -17.70 -1.13 21.73
CA MET A 1 -17.54 -1.82 20.44
C MET A 1 -16.11 -2.32 20.38
N THR A 2 -15.88 -3.61 20.21
CA THR A 2 -14.51 -4.15 20.26
C THR A 2 -13.75 -3.80 18.99
N GLU A 3 -12.42 -3.68 19.06
CA GLU A 3 -11.54 -3.40 17.92
C GLU A 3 -11.79 -4.38 16.76
N LEU A 4 -12.07 -5.64 17.08
CA LEU A 4 -12.42 -6.67 16.10
C LEU A 4 -13.72 -6.36 15.34
N GLN A 5 -14.76 -5.85 16.02
CA GLN A 5 -16.03 -5.47 15.39
C GLN A 5 -15.86 -4.24 14.47
N ALA A 6 -15.02 -3.28 14.86
CA ALA A 6 -14.70 -2.13 14.01
C ALA A 6 -13.96 -2.55 12.74
N ARG A 7 -13.00 -3.48 12.83
CA ARG A 7 -12.26 -4.01 11.66
C ARG A 7 -13.13 -4.86 10.74
N VAL A 8 -14.08 -5.62 11.27
CA VAL A 8 -15.07 -6.35 10.45
C VAL A 8 -16.07 -5.41 9.78
N ALA A 9 -16.45 -4.31 10.43
CA ALA A 9 -17.30 -3.30 9.81
C ALA A 9 -16.56 -2.50 8.70
N GLU A 10 -15.28 -2.20 8.91
CA GLU A 10 -14.46 -1.43 7.96
C GLU A 10 -13.98 -2.27 6.75
N PHE A 11 -13.76 -3.57 6.93
CA PHE A 11 -13.20 -4.46 5.89
C PHE A 11 -14.01 -5.73 5.61
N GLY A 12 -15.22 -5.83 6.15
CA GLY A 12 -16.13 -6.96 5.91
C GLY A 12 -16.45 -7.08 4.42
N GLY A 13 -16.11 -8.22 3.82
CA GLY A 13 -16.30 -8.48 2.39
C GLY A 13 -15.14 -8.05 1.48
N LEU A 14 -14.13 -7.34 1.98
CA LEU A 14 -12.94 -6.98 1.21
C LEU A 14 -11.87 -8.07 1.28
N SER A 15 -11.35 -8.45 0.12
CA SER A 15 -10.16 -9.32 -0.02
C SER A 15 -8.92 -8.65 0.57
N ILE A 16 -7.90 -9.45 0.91
CA ILE A 16 -6.60 -8.97 1.40
C ILE A 16 -6.03 -7.89 0.48
N LYS A 17 -6.17 -8.08 -0.83
CA LYS A 17 -5.69 -7.15 -1.85
C LYS A 17 -6.41 -5.81 -1.79
N GLU A 18 -7.73 -5.81 -1.68
CA GLU A 18 -8.52 -4.57 -1.57
C GLU A 18 -8.20 -3.81 -0.29
N ARG A 19 -8.01 -4.53 0.83
CA ARG A 19 -7.57 -3.93 2.10
C ARG A 19 -6.21 -3.25 1.95
N LEU A 20 -5.26 -3.91 1.31
CA LEU A 20 -3.93 -3.36 1.04
C LEU A 20 -3.98 -2.15 0.10
N LEU A 21 -4.85 -2.16 -0.92
CA LEU A 21 -5.04 -1.04 -1.83
C LEU A 21 -5.70 0.16 -1.14
N SER A 22 -6.70 -0.04 -0.28
CA SER A 22 -7.29 1.03 0.52
C SER A 22 -6.25 1.68 1.44
N ARG A 23 -5.40 0.88 2.09
CA ARG A 23 -4.28 1.37 2.90
C ARG A 23 -3.26 2.14 2.06
N PHE A 24 -2.90 1.62 0.89
CA PHE A 24 -2.03 2.31 -0.05
C PHE A 24 -2.60 3.68 -0.43
N ILE A 25 -3.88 3.75 -0.81
CA ILE A 25 -4.54 5.01 -1.21
C ILE A 25 -4.51 6.02 -0.06
N ARG A 26 -4.79 5.58 1.17
CA ARG A 26 -4.71 6.43 2.37
C ARG A 26 -3.31 6.99 2.57
N ALA A 27 -2.29 6.13 2.58
CA ALA A 27 -0.90 6.56 2.75
C ALA A 27 -0.45 7.47 1.60
N ARG A 28 -0.81 7.14 0.35
CA ARG A 28 -0.54 7.97 -0.84
C ARG A 28 -1.15 9.36 -0.74
N ASN A 29 -2.36 9.48 -0.20
CA ASN A 29 -3.02 10.79 -0.05
C ASN A 29 -2.32 11.68 0.99
N ILE A 30 -1.68 11.09 2.01
CA ILE A 30 -0.88 11.82 2.99
C ILE A 30 0.46 12.25 2.38
N VAL A 31 1.16 11.35 1.69
CA VAL A 31 2.47 11.61 1.09
C VAL A 31 2.37 12.54 -0.14
N GLY A 32 1.28 12.45 -0.89
CA GLY A 32 0.99 13.30 -2.05
C GLY A 32 1.44 12.75 -3.40
N LYS A 33 1.33 13.59 -4.45
CA LYS A 33 1.53 13.19 -5.85
C LYS A 33 2.95 12.71 -6.19
N GLY A 34 3.95 13.08 -5.37
CA GLY A 34 5.36 12.72 -5.52
C GLY A 34 5.78 11.40 -4.85
N TRP A 35 4.83 10.61 -4.34
CA TRP A 35 5.10 9.42 -3.52
C TRP A 35 6.12 8.43 -4.10
N ARG A 36 6.19 8.28 -5.43
CA ARG A 36 7.17 7.39 -6.08
C ARG A 36 8.61 7.84 -5.87
N GLY A 37 8.87 9.14 -6.03
CA GLY A 37 10.19 9.73 -5.79
C GLY A 37 10.54 9.62 -4.31
N ILE A 38 9.61 10.00 -3.43
CA ILE A 38 9.81 9.94 -1.97
C ILE A 38 10.12 8.50 -1.50
N LEU A 39 9.46 7.49 -2.07
CA LEU A 39 9.79 6.09 -1.79
C LEU A 39 11.18 5.69 -2.30
N ALA A 40 11.57 6.13 -3.49
CA ALA A 40 12.89 5.87 -4.04
C ALA A 40 14.02 6.54 -3.24
N ASP A 41 13.76 7.73 -2.69
CA ASP A 41 14.66 8.44 -1.77
C ASP A 41 14.72 7.77 -0.38
N SER A 42 13.59 7.23 0.10
CA SER A 42 13.52 6.62 1.44
C SER A 42 14.01 5.17 1.51
N ASP A 43 13.83 4.39 0.44
CA ASP A 43 14.26 3.00 0.38
C ASP A 43 14.95 2.72 -0.98
N PRO A 44 16.28 2.46 -0.99
CA PRO A 44 17.05 2.24 -2.20
C PRO A 44 16.53 1.11 -3.10
N PHE A 45 15.77 0.16 -2.54
CA PHE A 45 15.12 -0.88 -3.32
C PHE A 45 14.24 -0.28 -4.43
N PHE A 46 13.48 0.77 -4.13
CA PHE A 46 12.58 1.40 -5.09
C PHE A 46 13.29 2.21 -6.18
N ASN A 47 14.58 2.48 -6.03
CA ASN A 47 15.42 3.08 -7.06
C ASN A 47 16.02 2.04 -8.03
N THR A 48 15.78 0.74 -7.80
CA THR A 48 16.18 -0.32 -8.73
C THR A 48 15.11 -0.54 -9.81
N LYS A 49 15.49 -1.19 -10.92
CA LYS A 49 14.54 -1.60 -11.96
C LYS A 49 13.38 -2.44 -11.40
N LEU A 50 13.72 -3.41 -10.54
CA LEU A 50 12.74 -4.27 -9.89
C LEU A 50 11.81 -3.48 -8.97
N GLY A 51 12.34 -2.51 -8.22
CA GLY A 51 11.56 -1.61 -7.39
C GLY A 51 10.60 -0.74 -8.21
N GLY A 52 11.04 -0.22 -9.34
CA GLY A 52 10.20 0.51 -10.30
C GLY A 52 9.03 -0.33 -10.82
N ASP A 53 9.26 -1.63 -11.08
CA ASP A 53 8.20 -2.56 -11.46
C ASP A 53 7.17 -2.76 -10.35
N PHE A 54 7.59 -2.77 -9.08
CA PHE A 54 6.68 -2.83 -7.93
C PHE A 54 5.81 -1.56 -7.86
N LEU A 55 6.41 -0.37 -7.95
CA LEU A 55 5.69 0.90 -7.93
C LEU A 55 4.66 1.00 -9.08
N THR A 56 5.03 0.50 -10.26
CA THR A 56 4.16 0.46 -11.44
C THR A 56 3.01 -0.52 -11.23
N SER A 57 3.32 -1.71 -10.73
CA SER A 57 2.33 -2.76 -10.46
C SER A 57 1.26 -2.30 -9.48
N VAL A 58 1.64 -1.61 -8.39
CA VAL A 58 0.70 -1.07 -7.41
C VAL A 58 -0.14 0.05 -8.00
N ALA A 59 0.45 0.93 -8.79
CA ALA A 59 -0.31 2.00 -9.43
C ALA A 59 -1.36 1.47 -10.41
N GLN A 60 -1.07 0.40 -11.15
CA GLN A 60 -2.04 -0.28 -11.99
C GLN A 60 -3.12 -0.98 -11.17
N ALA A 61 -2.74 -1.61 -10.04
CA ALA A 61 -3.66 -2.29 -9.13
C ALA A 61 -4.71 -1.35 -8.51
N VAL A 62 -4.37 -0.07 -8.31
CA VAL A 62 -5.31 0.96 -7.83
C VAL A 62 -6.41 1.26 -8.86
N SER A 63 -6.09 1.20 -10.15
CA SER A 63 -7.07 1.42 -11.22
C SER A 63 -7.86 0.15 -11.56
N ASP A 64 -7.24 -1.01 -11.39
CA ASP A 64 -7.81 -2.32 -11.70
C ASP A 64 -7.33 -3.32 -10.65
N SER A 65 -8.21 -3.64 -9.68
CA SER A 65 -7.90 -4.52 -8.55
C SER A 65 -7.63 -5.97 -8.97
N SER A 66 -7.88 -6.36 -10.24
CA SER A 66 -7.43 -7.65 -10.77
C SER A 66 -5.91 -7.67 -11.03
N ARG A 67 -5.28 -6.52 -11.24
CA ARG A 67 -3.86 -6.37 -11.56
C ARG A 67 -2.99 -6.22 -10.32
N GLY A 68 -1.72 -6.60 -10.45
CA GLY A 68 -0.75 -6.50 -9.37
C GLY A 68 -0.81 -7.66 -8.38
N ASN A 69 0.36 -8.00 -7.86
CA ASN A 69 0.56 -9.11 -6.94
C ASN A 69 0.51 -8.60 -5.48
N VAL A 70 -0.08 -9.40 -4.60
CA VAL A 70 -0.32 -9.03 -3.19
C VAL A 70 0.96 -8.66 -2.47
N ASP A 71 2.04 -9.45 -2.60
CA ASP A 71 3.33 -9.18 -1.98
C ASP A 71 3.94 -7.86 -2.45
N ARG A 72 3.78 -7.54 -3.75
CA ARG A 72 4.26 -6.26 -4.31
C ARG A 72 3.49 -5.08 -3.74
N ILE A 73 2.16 -5.24 -3.62
CA ILE A 73 1.29 -4.21 -3.04
C ILE A 73 1.63 -4.02 -1.57
N GLU A 74 1.73 -5.10 -0.80
CA GLU A 74 2.09 -5.05 0.61
C GLU A 74 3.41 -4.30 0.84
N ARG A 75 4.47 -4.67 0.12
CA ARG A 75 5.79 -4.06 0.30
C ARG A 75 5.75 -2.55 0.04
N VAL A 76 5.10 -2.11 -1.03
CA VAL A 76 4.95 -0.68 -1.36
C VAL A 76 4.07 0.02 -0.33
N THR A 77 2.95 -0.59 0.08
CA THR A 77 2.04 -0.03 1.08
C THR A 77 2.75 0.19 2.41
N VAL A 78 3.45 -0.81 2.91
CA VAL A 78 4.19 -0.72 4.18
C VAL A 78 5.28 0.34 4.12
N ALA A 79 6.03 0.40 3.01
CA ALA A 79 7.03 1.44 2.83
C ALA A 79 6.39 2.85 2.80
N LEU A 80 5.25 2.99 2.13
CA LEU A 80 4.56 4.27 2.01
C LEU A 80 3.90 4.70 3.33
N GLU A 81 3.38 3.76 4.11
CA GLU A 81 2.84 4.01 5.45
C GLU A 81 3.92 4.52 6.39
N LYS A 82 5.13 3.94 6.34
CA LYS A 82 6.28 4.44 7.12
C LYS A 82 6.63 5.88 6.75
N VAL A 83 6.68 6.19 5.46
CA VAL A 83 6.91 7.57 4.98
C VAL A 83 5.78 8.51 5.41
N ALA A 84 4.53 8.03 5.42
CA ALA A 84 3.37 8.78 5.87
C ALA A 84 3.26 8.93 7.41
N GLY A 85 4.16 8.32 8.18
CA GLY A 85 4.07 8.29 9.65
C GLY A 85 2.94 7.42 10.19
N ILE A 86 2.37 6.52 9.38
CA ILE A 86 1.37 5.54 9.80
C ILE A 86 2.10 4.30 10.31
N THR A 87 1.74 3.83 11.52
CA THR A 87 2.22 2.54 12.03
C THR A 87 1.68 1.40 11.14
N PRO A 88 2.54 0.64 10.45
CA PRO A 88 2.08 -0.44 9.59
C PRO A 88 1.43 -1.54 10.43
N VAL A 89 0.22 -1.94 10.05
CA VAL A 89 -0.46 -3.07 10.67
C VAL A 89 -0.18 -4.32 9.85
N SER A 90 0.24 -5.40 10.48
CA SER A 90 0.38 -6.70 9.82
C SER A 90 -0.97 -7.18 9.28
N VAL A 91 -0.95 -7.75 8.06
CA VAL A 91 -2.15 -8.33 7.43
C VAL A 91 -2.26 -9.84 7.70
N VAL A 92 -1.30 -10.41 8.42
CA VAL A 92 -1.31 -11.79 8.94
C VAL A 92 -2.06 -11.92 10.25
#